data_AF-A0A6C0P1M1-F1
#
_entry.id   AF-A0A6C0P1M1-F1
#
_cell.length_a   1.000
_cell.length_b   1.000
_cell.length_c   1.000
_cell.angle_alpha   90.00
_cell.angle_beta   90.00
_cell.angle_gamma   90.00
#
_symmetry.space_group_name_H-M   'P 1'
#
loop_
_entity.id
_entity.type
_entity.pdbx_description
1 polymer ?
#
loop_
_entity_poly.entity_id
_entity_poly.type
_entity_poly.pdbx_seq_one_letter_code
_entity_poly.pdbx_strand_id
1 'polypeptide(L)'
;MVYRAVLSIALAAMILWQVIPAGQAEAEQTYDGISAAEQLRGMNFLNQMREDMGLPGLVLDPSLTKAAIDHARYADAHYTLKSPGRSAETAGMTHFTKETPADRAASAGYKEAGMDIQETVYMDDRPYDVFDLGQHMRDLSLVHERRVILTNPGTAAVGIARIGKATVVVGAIKSKADANAPLQVALYPYDGMEGAMIETDGFMDPQHPLEGEGMTITVHSSRSDVSGMTATLQRKAGSRTIVVPLQVTATGSGAYELKADRLLRTGAEYAVHVSFQAGSETAVRDWTFTTSSFPAEMYIDDMPLIGSYNLVRIDPNGRVYVPIRFLSERFGAKVAWDKATQTVTITKDGLNMRMTVGNGTAYVNGKAIPLDSPPKLELYTTTIPLRFIAEAFGYEVNYFEKDRSVEIWTGFTDPVQPPAAASKQAS
;
A
#
# COMPACT_ATOMS: atom_id res chain seq x y z
N MET A 1 -1.83 -19.90 51.64
CA MET A 1 -2.62 -19.58 50.43
C MET A 1 -2.45 -18.09 50.18
N VAL A 2 -1.35 -17.64 49.58
CA VAL A 2 -0.99 -17.67 48.15
C VAL A 2 -1.94 -16.80 47.31
N TYR A 3 -1.53 -15.57 47.03
CA TYR A 3 -1.50 -15.06 45.66
C TYR A 3 -0.28 -14.17 45.48
N ARG A 4 0.56 -14.55 44.52
CA ARG A 4 1.84 -13.94 44.16
C ARG A 4 1.58 -12.67 43.36
N ALA A 5 2.16 -11.54 43.78
CA ALA A 5 2.41 -10.41 42.90
C ALA A 5 3.69 -10.72 42.09
N VAL A 6 3.53 -11.09 40.83
CA VAL A 6 4.63 -11.11 39.87
C VAL A 6 4.69 -9.72 39.24
N LEU A 7 5.72 -8.97 39.61
CA LEU A 7 6.09 -7.71 38.99
C LEU A 7 6.80 -8.06 37.67
N SER A 8 6.08 -8.04 36.55
CA SER A 8 6.68 -8.21 35.21
C SER A 8 7.17 -6.86 34.73
N ILE A 9 8.48 -6.63 34.86
CA ILE A 9 9.21 -5.53 34.24
C ILE A 9 9.23 -5.79 32.74
N ALA A 10 8.49 -4.99 31.96
CA ALA A 10 8.66 -4.95 30.51
C ALA A 10 9.94 -4.16 30.22
N LEU A 11 10.98 -4.90 29.82
CA LEU A 11 12.28 -4.40 29.41
C LEU A 11 12.11 -3.61 28.10
N ALA A 12 12.20 -2.29 28.16
CA ALA A 12 12.37 -1.46 26.98
C ALA A 12 13.76 -1.76 26.41
N ALA A 13 13.83 -2.42 25.26
CA ALA A 13 15.06 -2.56 24.49
C ALA A 13 15.42 -1.20 23.90
N MET A 14 16.11 -0.36 24.68
CA MET A 14 16.93 0.71 24.12
C MET A 14 18.13 0.05 23.44
N ILE A 15 18.10 -0.03 22.12
CA ILE A 15 19.28 -0.35 21.34
C ILE A 15 20.25 0.82 21.52
N LEU A 16 21.25 0.61 22.38
CA LEU A 16 22.44 1.45 22.43
C LEU A 16 23.15 1.31 21.09
N TRP A 17 23.03 2.32 20.23
CA TRP A 17 24.01 2.54 19.17
C TRP A 17 25.36 2.77 19.84
N GLN A 18 26.28 1.82 19.67
CA GLN A 18 27.68 2.08 19.99
C GLN A 18 28.19 3.15 19.03
N VAL A 19 28.50 4.31 19.58
CA VAL A 19 29.23 5.39 18.91
C VAL A 19 30.61 4.84 18.57
N ILE A 20 30.82 4.45 17.32
CA ILE A 20 32.15 4.21 16.78
C ILE A 20 32.83 5.59 16.68
N PRO A 21 34.00 5.81 17.30
CA PRO A 21 34.69 7.08 17.17
C PRO A 21 35.22 7.21 15.74
N ALA A 22 34.75 8.23 15.02
CA ALA A 22 35.25 8.62 13.71
C ALA A 22 36.72 9.08 13.82
N GLY A 23 37.65 8.17 13.55
CA GLY A 23 39.08 8.43 13.45
C GLY A 23 39.52 8.51 11.98
N GLN A 24 39.58 9.74 11.47
CA GLN A 24 40.33 10.29 10.33
C GLN A 24 40.72 9.43 9.11
N ALA A 25 40.34 10.00 7.96
CA ALA A 25 40.99 9.94 6.64
C ALA A 25 40.64 8.76 5.72
N GLU A 26 39.38 8.73 5.29
CA GLU A 26 39.10 8.39 3.89
C GLU A 26 38.84 9.71 3.16
N ALA A 27 39.65 9.99 2.14
CA ALA A 27 39.42 11.14 1.27
C ALA A 27 37.99 11.04 0.73
N GLU A 28 37.18 12.04 1.07
CA GLU A 28 35.78 12.17 0.67
C GLU A 28 35.73 12.18 -0.86
N GLN A 29 35.51 11.03 -1.49
CA GLN A 29 35.12 11.00 -2.90
C GLN A 29 33.70 11.55 -2.96
N THR A 30 33.60 12.87 -3.05
CA THR A 30 32.41 13.54 -3.58
C THR A 30 32.37 13.18 -5.06
N TYR A 31 31.74 12.07 -5.41
CA TYR A 31 31.14 11.97 -6.73
C TYR A 31 30.12 13.11 -6.77
N ASP A 32 30.26 14.03 -7.73
CA ASP A 32 29.29 15.10 -7.98
C ASP A 32 27.87 14.55 -7.76
N GLY A 33 27.21 14.98 -6.68
CA GLY A 33 25.83 14.60 -6.35
C GLY A 33 25.56 13.87 -5.03
N ILE A 34 26.42 12.96 -4.59
CA ILE A 34 26.14 12.12 -3.42
C ILE A 34 27.42 11.62 -2.74
N SER A 35 27.45 11.61 -1.41
CA SER A 35 28.58 11.08 -0.66
C SER A 35 28.55 9.55 -0.63
N ALA A 36 29.74 8.93 -0.51
CA ALA A 36 29.85 7.49 -0.32
C ALA A 36 29.06 6.99 0.91
N ALA A 37 28.95 7.81 1.96
CA ALA A 37 28.17 7.49 3.16
C ALA A 37 26.65 7.42 2.90
N GLU A 38 26.11 8.29 2.04
CA GLU A 38 24.71 8.22 1.63
C GLU A 38 24.45 7.02 0.71
N GLN A 39 25.35 6.76 -0.25
CA GLN A 39 25.26 5.57 -1.11
C GLN A 39 25.26 4.28 -0.29
N LEU A 40 26.13 4.20 0.72
CA LEU A 40 26.17 3.06 1.63
C LEU A 40 24.89 2.94 2.46
N ARG A 41 24.31 4.06 2.94
CA ARG A 41 23.02 4.06 3.64
C ARG A 41 21.89 3.52 2.76
N GLY A 42 21.76 4.02 1.53
CA GLY A 42 20.75 3.51 0.59
C GLY A 42 20.98 2.03 0.24
N MET A 43 22.23 1.63 0.01
CA MET A 43 22.58 0.23 -0.27
C MET A 43 22.25 -0.69 0.91
N ASN A 44 22.59 -0.30 2.13
CA ASN A 44 22.29 -1.08 3.33
C ASN A 44 20.78 -1.26 3.51
N PHE A 45 19.99 -0.22 3.24
CA PHE A 45 18.54 -0.32 3.27
C PHE A 45 18.00 -1.34 2.24
N LEU A 46 18.45 -1.25 0.97
CA LEU A 46 18.05 -2.21 -0.06
C LEU A 46 18.45 -3.64 0.29
N ASN A 47 19.66 -3.81 0.83
CA ASN A 47 20.16 -5.14 1.21
C ASN A 47 19.42 -5.71 2.41
N GLN A 48 19.05 -4.90 3.40
CA GLN A 48 18.20 -5.35 4.50
C GLN A 48 16.85 -5.83 3.98
N MET A 49 16.18 -5.04 3.12
CA MET A 49 14.91 -5.46 2.53
C MET A 49 15.02 -6.73 1.70
N ARG A 50 16.12 -6.89 0.96
CA ARG A 50 16.37 -8.11 0.17
C ARG A 50 16.63 -9.31 1.06
N GLU A 51 17.38 -9.15 2.15
CA GLU A 51 17.58 -10.19 3.15
C GLU A 51 16.23 -10.63 3.75
N ASP A 52 15.36 -9.67 4.10
CA ASP A 52 14.01 -9.95 4.61
C ASP A 52 13.13 -10.71 3.58
N MET A 53 13.42 -10.55 2.28
CA MET A 53 12.79 -11.32 1.18
C MET A 53 13.49 -12.66 0.88
N GLY A 54 14.56 -13.00 1.58
CA GLY A 54 15.39 -14.18 1.30
C GLY A 54 16.23 -14.07 0.02
N LEU A 55 16.50 -12.86 -0.45
CA LEU A 55 17.29 -12.57 -1.64
C LEU A 55 18.76 -12.27 -1.30
N PRO A 56 19.69 -12.53 -2.24
CA PRO A 56 21.07 -12.13 -2.06
C PRO A 56 21.22 -10.60 -2.03
N GLY A 57 22.10 -10.11 -1.16
CA GLY A 57 22.48 -8.69 -1.14
C GLY A 57 23.09 -8.23 -2.47
N LEU A 58 22.88 -6.97 -2.78
CA LEU A 58 23.40 -6.25 -3.93
C LEU A 58 24.79 -5.70 -3.65
N VAL A 59 25.56 -5.52 -4.72
CA VAL A 59 26.84 -4.80 -4.70
C VAL A 59 26.75 -3.49 -5.46
N LEU A 60 27.48 -2.46 -5.00
CA LEU A 60 27.61 -1.21 -5.73
C LEU A 60 28.60 -1.42 -6.88
N ASP A 61 28.17 -1.14 -8.11
CA ASP A 61 29.06 -1.12 -9.27
C ASP A 61 29.43 0.33 -9.63
N PRO A 62 30.74 0.66 -9.80
CA PRO A 62 31.17 2.02 -10.13
C PRO A 62 30.63 2.53 -11.47
N SER A 63 30.47 1.66 -12.47
CA SER A 63 29.99 2.05 -13.81
C SER A 63 28.49 2.29 -13.80
N LEU A 64 27.72 1.44 -13.11
CA LEU A 64 26.29 1.67 -12.89
C LEU A 64 26.05 2.92 -12.04
N THR A 65 26.92 3.17 -11.05
CA THR A 65 26.85 4.37 -10.21
C THR A 65 27.10 5.63 -11.04
N LYS A 66 28.09 5.59 -11.93
CA LYS A 66 28.32 6.68 -12.89
C LYS A 66 27.12 6.89 -13.81
N ALA A 67 26.51 5.83 -14.32
CA ALA A 67 25.29 5.92 -15.13
C ALA A 67 24.12 6.55 -14.35
N ALA A 68 23.95 6.18 -13.09
CA ALA A 68 22.94 6.76 -12.20
C ALA A 68 23.19 8.26 -11.96
N ILE A 69 24.44 8.68 -11.73
CA ILE A 69 24.81 10.10 -11.56
C ILE A 69 24.49 10.90 -12.82
N ASP A 70 24.93 10.41 -13.97
CA ASP A 70 24.73 11.09 -15.25
C ASP A 70 23.24 11.24 -15.56
N HIS A 71 22.45 10.18 -15.34
CA HIS A 71 21.01 10.24 -15.55
C HIS A 71 20.28 11.10 -14.50
N ALA A 72 20.73 11.11 -13.25
CA ALA A 72 20.16 11.98 -12.22
C ALA A 72 20.35 13.47 -12.56
N ARG A 73 21.49 13.87 -13.15
CA ARG A 73 21.70 15.25 -13.65
C ARG A 73 20.72 15.58 -14.79
N TYR A 74 20.50 14.65 -15.71
CA TYR A 74 19.51 14.82 -16.77
C TYR A 74 18.09 14.96 -16.20
N ALA A 75 17.69 14.06 -15.31
CA ALA A 75 16.37 14.06 -14.68
C ALA A 75 16.12 15.34 -13.87
N ASP A 76 17.12 15.83 -13.12
CA ASP A 76 17.03 17.08 -12.37
C ASP A 76 16.75 18.27 -13.31
N ALA A 77 17.45 18.34 -14.45
CA ALA A 77 17.28 19.40 -15.42
C ALA A 77 15.94 19.35 -16.17
N HIS A 78 15.42 18.15 -16.48
CA HIS A 78 14.36 17.99 -17.48
C HIS A 78 13.05 17.37 -16.98
N TYR A 79 13.05 16.67 -15.84
CA TYR A 79 11.86 16.00 -15.33
C TYR A 79 11.10 16.85 -14.31
N THR A 80 9.79 16.59 -14.20
CA THR A 80 8.92 17.20 -13.18
C THR A 80 8.56 16.17 -12.11
N LEU A 81 8.02 16.60 -10.97
CA LEU A 81 7.46 15.69 -9.96
C LEU A 81 6.37 14.77 -10.53
N LYS A 82 5.67 15.21 -11.59
CA LYS A 82 4.67 14.43 -12.32
C LYS A 82 5.25 13.56 -13.44
N SER A 83 6.56 13.40 -13.50
CA SER A 83 7.24 12.54 -14.48
C SER A 83 7.77 11.22 -13.88
N PRO A 84 7.07 10.54 -12.95
CA PRO A 84 7.58 9.31 -12.36
C PRO A 84 7.77 8.23 -13.45
N GLY A 85 8.85 7.46 -13.37
CA GLY A 85 9.09 6.31 -14.26
C GLY A 85 9.57 6.67 -15.67
N ARG A 86 10.08 7.89 -15.91
CA ARG A 86 10.79 8.19 -17.17
C ARG A 86 12.21 7.64 -17.12
N SER A 87 12.57 6.87 -18.15
CA SER A 87 13.90 6.28 -18.29
C SER A 87 14.63 6.66 -19.58
N ALA A 88 13.93 7.30 -20.51
CA ALA A 88 14.51 7.71 -21.79
C ALA A 88 15.05 9.15 -21.74
N GLU A 89 16.29 9.33 -22.21
CA GLU A 89 16.85 10.66 -22.47
C GLU A 89 16.61 11.08 -23.92
N THR A 90 16.41 12.37 -24.14
CA THR A 90 16.19 12.95 -25.47
C THR A 90 17.50 13.53 -26.00
N ALA A 91 17.91 13.07 -27.18
CA ALA A 91 19.14 13.53 -27.83
C ALA A 91 19.15 15.06 -28.03
N GLY A 92 20.30 15.68 -27.73
CA GLY A 92 20.50 17.12 -27.90
C GLY A 92 20.09 17.98 -26.69
N MET A 93 19.48 17.40 -25.65
CA MET A 93 19.23 18.10 -24.39
C MET A 93 20.50 18.19 -23.52
N THR A 94 20.55 19.18 -22.61
CA THR A 94 21.67 19.32 -21.66
C THR A 94 21.78 18.08 -20.79
N HIS A 95 23.01 17.67 -20.46
CA HIS A 95 23.31 16.43 -19.73
C HIS A 95 22.90 15.12 -20.44
N PHE A 96 22.48 15.16 -21.71
CA PHE A 96 22.24 13.94 -22.48
C PHE A 96 23.51 13.09 -22.57
N THR A 97 23.36 11.80 -22.27
CA THR A 97 24.41 10.79 -22.43
C THR A 97 24.02 9.76 -23.48
N LYS A 98 22.91 9.03 -23.26
CA LYS A 98 22.31 8.06 -24.18
C LYS A 98 20.82 7.89 -23.89
N GLU A 99 20.08 7.49 -24.93
CA GLU A 99 18.63 7.34 -24.85
C GLU A 99 18.19 6.25 -23.86
N THR A 100 18.77 5.05 -23.92
CA THR A 100 18.33 3.92 -23.09
C THR A 100 19.20 3.72 -21.84
N PRO A 101 18.65 3.14 -20.74
CA PRO A 101 19.43 2.80 -19.55
C PRO A 101 20.63 1.90 -19.87
N ALA A 102 20.45 0.91 -20.74
CA ALA A 102 21.50 -0.01 -21.17
C ALA A 102 22.64 0.72 -21.90
N ASP A 103 22.31 1.63 -22.82
CA ASP A 103 23.32 2.41 -23.53
C ASP A 103 24.08 3.36 -22.59
N ARG A 104 23.39 3.95 -21.60
CA ARG A 104 24.02 4.78 -20.57
C ARG A 104 24.98 3.99 -19.70
N ALA A 105 24.57 2.81 -19.22
CA ALA A 105 25.43 1.91 -18.46
C ALA A 105 26.67 1.49 -19.26
N ALA A 106 26.49 1.11 -20.53
CA ALA A 106 27.60 0.78 -21.43
C ALA A 106 28.54 1.97 -21.65
N SER A 107 27.99 3.17 -21.89
CA SER A 107 28.78 4.41 -22.04
C SER A 107 29.49 4.83 -20.74
N ALA A 108 28.97 4.43 -19.59
CA ALA A 108 29.59 4.64 -18.28
C ALA A 108 30.66 3.59 -17.95
N GLY A 109 30.84 2.57 -18.79
CA GLY A 109 31.89 1.56 -18.67
C GLY A 109 31.43 0.19 -18.16
N TYR A 110 30.13 -0.04 -17.98
CA TYR A 110 29.60 -1.34 -17.59
C TYR A 110 29.74 -2.33 -18.75
N LYS A 111 30.33 -3.50 -18.49
CA LYS A 111 30.76 -4.46 -19.54
C LYS A 111 30.29 -5.90 -19.29
N GLU A 112 29.53 -6.14 -18.24
CA GLU A 112 29.05 -7.49 -17.94
C GLU A 112 28.02 -7.93 -18.99
N ALA A 113 28.31 -9.04 -19.66
CA ALA A 113 27.45 -9.55 -20.72
C ALA A 113 26.26 -10.32 -20.15
N GLY A 114 25.12 -10.32 -20.86
CA GLY A 114 23.93 -11.07 -20.46
C GLY A 114 23.13 -10.41 -19.33
N MET A 115 23.33 -9.12 -19.12
CA MET A 115 22.59 -8.32 -18.14
C MET A 115 21.56 -7.45 -18.85
N ASP A 116 20.33 -7.48 -18.33
CA ASP A 116 19.28 -6.51 -18.58
C ASP A 116 19.48 -5.32 -17.63
N ILE A 117 19.46 -4.10 -18.17
CA ILE A 117 19.66 -2.89 -17.40
C ILE A 117 18.32 -2.21 -17.21
N GLN A 118 17.85 -2.20 -15.97
CA GLN A 118 16.63 -1.51 -15.58
C GLN A 118 16.98 -0.35 -14.66
N GLU A 119 16.10 0.64 -14.61
CA GLU A 119 16.29 1.77 -13.73
C GLU A 119 14.98 2.28 -13.17
N THR A 120 15.09 2.95 -12.03
CA THR A 120 14.00 3.64 -11.38
C THR A 120 14.42 5.08 -11.10
N VAL A 121 13.55 6.02 -11.51
CA VAL A 121 13.73 7.45 -11.25
C VAL A 121 12.64 7.95 -10.31
N TYR A 122 13.05 8.59 -9.22
CA TYR A 122 12.19 9.23 -8.25
C TYR A 122 12.50 10.71 -8.11
N MET A 123 11.47 11.53 -8.29
CA MET A 123 11.55 12.98 -8.24
C MET A 123 10.94 13.48 -6.93
N ASP A 124 11.67 14.31 -6.21
CA ASP A 124 11.29 14.79 -4.88
C ASP A 124 11.92 16.15 -4.57
N ASP A 125 11.07 17.12 -4.25
CA ASP A 125 11.42 18.51 -3.98
C ASP A 125 11.80 18.80 -2.52
N ARG A 126 11.83 17.77 -1.65
CA ARG A 126 12.35 17.89 -0.28
C ARG A 126 13.76 18.52 -0.30
N PRO A 127 14.01 19.54 0.55
CA PRO A 127 15.32 20.17 0.69
C PRO A 127 16.45 19.16 0.95
N TYR A 128 17.62 19.40 0.35
CA TYR A 128 18.77 18.48 0.42
C TYR A 128 19.35 18.31 1.85
N ASP A 129 19.10 19.25 2.76
CA ASP A 129 19.51 19.19 4.17
C ASP A 129 18.62 18.25 5.03
N VAL A 130 17.48 17.78 4.48
CA VAL A 130 16.61 16.75 5.07
C VAL A 130 16.79 15.40 4.34
N PHE A 131 17.89 15.25 3.59
CA PHE A 131 18.13 14.08 2.76
C PHE A 131 18.56 12.86 3.57
N ASP A 132 17.83 11.76 3.35
CA ASP A 132 18.18 10.42 3.81
C ASP A 132 17.93 9.44 2.65
N LEU A 133 19.01 8.92 2.04
CA LEU A 133 18.86 8.00 0.92
C LEU A 133 18.12 6.71 1.31
N GLY A 134 18.20 6.27 2.57
CA GLY A 134 17.44 5.13 3.09
C GLY A 134 15.94 5.40 3.06
N GLN A 135 15.50 6.59 3.48
CA GLN A 135 14.09 6.98 3.36
C GLN A 135 13.63 7.04 1.90
N HIS A 136 14.49 7.48 0.98
CA HIS A 136 14.15 7.50 -0.44
C HIS A 136 14.07 6.09 -1.03
N MET A 137 14.94 5.17 -0.59
CA MET A 137 14.84 3.75 -0.98
C MET A 137 13.55 3.13 -0.43
N ARG A 138 13.12 3.51 0.78
CA ARG A 138 11.80 3.15 1.32
C ARG A 138 10.69 3.67 0.42
N ASP A 139 10.70 4.96 0.08
CA ASP A 139 9.66 5.58 -0.76
C ASP A 139 9.60 4.94 -2.16
N LEU A 140 10.76 4.58 -2.72
CA LEU A 140 10.86 3.79 -3.95
C LEU A 140 10.24 2.40 -3.80
N SER A 141 10.52 1.71 -2.69
CA SER A 141 9.96 0.40 -2.43
C SER A 141 8.46 0.44 -2.12
N LEU A 142 7.83 1.61 -1.95
CA LEU A 142 6.38 1.71 -1.76
C LEU A 142 5.58 1.62 -3.04
N VAL A 143 6.19 1.76 -4.21
CA VAL A 143 5.47 1.81 -5.49
C VAL A 143 5.78 0.53 -6.26
N HIS A 144 4.76 -0.26 -6.59
CA HIS A 144 4.97 -1.57 -7.22
C HIS A 144 5.93 -1.51 -8.43
N GLU A 145 5.72 -0.59 -9.36
CA GLU A 145 6.49 -0.46 -10.61
C GLU A 145 7.96 -0.13 -10.36
N ARG A 146 8.29 0.36 -9.17
CA ARG A 146 9.64 0.76 -8.76
C ARG A 146 10.38 -0.35 -8.01
N ARG A 147 9.68 -1.42 -7.61
CA ARG A 147 10.23 -2.55 -6.84
C ARG A 147 11.00 -3.54 -7.68
N VAL A 148 10.95 -3.48 -9.01
CA VAL A 148 11.52 -4.53 -9.86
C VAL A 148 13.00 -4.81 -9.55
N ILE A 149 13.83 -3.78 -9.36
CA ILE A 149 15.24 -3.93 -8.99
C ILE A 149 15.39 -4.60 -7.61
N LEU A 150 14.51 -4.24 -6.67
CA LEU A 150 14.53 -4.73 -5.29
C LEU A 150 14.09 -6.20 -5.22
N THR A 151 12.98 -6.55 -5.88
CA THR A 151 12.35 -7.87 -5.77
C THR A 151 12.90 -8.88 -6.76
N ASN A 152 13.61 -8.47 -7.82
CA ASN A 152 14.13 -9.42 -8.80
C ASN A 152 15.27 -10.27 -8.19
N PRO A 153 15.13 -11.60 -8.15
CA PRO A 153 16.20 -12.48 -7.65
C PRO A 153 17.46 -12.45 -8.50
N GLY A 154 17.34 -12.06 -9.78
CA GLY A 154 18.43 -11.92 -10.73
C GLY A 154 19.22 -10.63 -10.64
N THR A 155 18.81 -9.65 -9.83
CA THR A 155 19.58 -8.41 -9.62
C THR A 155 20.89 -8.74 -8.89
N ALA A 156 22.02 -8.44 -9.52
CA ALA A 156 23.35 -8.72 -8.97
C ALA A 156 24.04 -7.46 -8.46
N ALA A 157 23.92 -6.36 -9.20
CA ALA A 157 24.60 -5.10 -8.90
C ALA A 157 23.68 -3.92 -9.16
N VAL A 158 23.94 -2.81 -8.46
CA VAL A 158 23.25 -1.54 -8.67
C VAL A 158 24.21 -0.36 -8.65
N GLY A 159 23.77 0.74 -9.27
CA GLY A 159 24.28 2.08 -9.07
C GLY A 159 23.20 2.96 -8.47
N ILE A 160 23.57 3.82 -7.52
CA ILE A 160 22.62 4.70 -6.82
C ILE A 160 23.17 6.13 -6.82
N ALA A 161 22.34 7.08 -7.21
CA ALA A 161 22.68 8.50 -7.18
C ALA A 161 21.49 9.38 -6.82
N ARG A 162 21.78 10.54 -6.22
CA ARG A 162 20.85 11.66 -6.15
C ARG A 162 21.53 12.92 -6.67
N ILE A 163 20.81 13.70 -7.48
CA ILE A 163 21.23 15.02 -7.95
C ILE A 163 20.01 15.92 -7.85
N GLY A 164 20.10 17.01 -7.06
CA GLY A 164 18.98 17.93 -6.85
C GLY A 164 17.72 17.17 -6.39
N LYS A 165 16.65 17.23 -7.19
CA LYS A 165 15.38 16.54 -6.93
C LYS A 165 15.33 15.09 -7.42
N ALA A 166 16.30 14.62 -8.20
CA ALA A 166 16.27 13.30 -8.83
C ALA A 166 17.08 12.26 -8.04
N THR A 167 16.43 11.18 -7.61
CA THR A 167 17.07 9.95 -7.13
C THR A 167 16.94 8.87 -8.21
N VAL A 168 18.06 8.28 -8.62
CA VAL A 168 18.13 7.25 -9.67
C VAL A 168 18.79 5.99 -9.11
N VAL A 169 18.15 4.85 -9.34
CA VAL A 169 18.71 3.51 -9.10
C VAL A 169 18.80 2.79 -10.44
N VAL A 170 19.99 2.35 -10.82
CA VAL A 170 20.21 1.53 -12.02
C VAL A 170 20.59 0.13 -11.56
N GLY A 171 19.83 -0.88 -11.97
CA GLY A 171 20.06 -2.27 -11.62
C GLY A 171 20.51 -3.08 -12.83
N ALA A 172 21.53 -3.90 -12.63
CA ALA A 172 21.91 -4.94 -13.57
C ALA A 172 21.29 -6.28 -13.15
N ILE A 173 20.41 -6.78 -14.00
CA ILE A 173 19.58 -7.95 -13.77
C ILE A 173 20.00 -9.02 -14.76
N LYS A 174 20.21 -10.27 -14.32
CA LYS A 174 20.50 -11.35 -15.26
C LYS A 174 19.35 -11.51 -16.25
N SER A 175 19.63 -11.29 -17.55
CA SER A 175 18.60 -11.09 -18.59
C SER A 175 17.78 -12.34 -18.92
N LYS A 176 18.13 -13.49 -18.34
CA LYS A 176 17.40 -14.76 -18.48
C LYS A 176 17.28 -15.40 -17.12
N ALA A 177 16.07 -15.34 -16.57
CA ALA A 177 15.65 -16.30 -15.57
C ALA A 177 15.85 -17.71 -16.14
N ASP A 178 16.75 -18.48 -15.54
CA ASP A 178 17.04 -19.85 -15.98
C ASP A 178 15.92 -20.76 -15.45
N ALA A 179 15.14 -21.34 -16.35
CA ALA A 179 14.07 -22.27 -16.01
C ALA A 179 14.56 -23.51 -15.23
N ASN A 180 15.87 -23.80 -15.24
CA ASN A 180 16.47 -24.91 -14.51
C ASN A 180 17.19 -24.48 -13.22
N ALA A 181 17.27 -23.18 -12.93
CA ALA A 181 17.86 -22.72 -11.69
C ALA A 181 16.97 -23.07 -10.48
N PRO A 182 17.54 -23.21 -9.27
CA PRO A 182 16.75 -23.31 -8.05
C PRO A 182 15.73 -22.18 -7.96
N LEU A 183 14.47 -22.54 -7.71
CA LEU A 183 13.38 -21.59 -7.57
C LEU A 183 13.62 -20.71 -6.33
N GLN A 184 13.85 -19.42 -6.56
CA GLN A 184 13.80 -18.37 -5.54
C GLN A 184 12.57 -17.51 -5.82
N VAL A 185 11.90 -17.10 -4.75
CA VAL A 185 10.67 -16.32 -4.83
C VAL A 185 10.80 -15.17 -3.86
N ALA A 186 10.84 -13.94 -4.38
CA ALA A 186 10.72 -12.75 -3.56
C ALA A 186 9.25 -12.38 -3.38
N LEU A 187 8.91 -11.96 -2.17
CA LEU A 187 7.56 -11.53 -1.80
C LEU A 187 7.61 -10.08 -1.34
N TYR A 188 6.70 -9.26 -1.83
CA TYR A 188 6.43 -7.95 -1.25
C TYR A 188 4.92 -7.78 -1.06
N PRO A 189 4.42 -7.49 0.14
CA PRO A 189 5.14 -7.48 1.42
C PRO A 189 5.80 -8.83 1.70
N TYR A 190 6.98 -8.79 2.31
CA TYR A 190 7.68 -10.02 2.71
C TYR A 190 7.04 -10.62 3.96
N ASP A 191 7.42 -11.86 4.28
CA ASP A 191 6.89 -12.57 5.45
C ASP A 191 7.23 -11.83 6.76
N GLY A 192 6.22 -11.59 7.58
CA GLY A 192 6.33 -10.84 8.82
C GLY A 192 6.52 -9.33 8.65
N MET A 193 6.37 -8.78 7.43
CA MET A 193 6.53 -7.33 7.22
C MET A 193 5.51 -6.54 8.05
N GLU A 194 6.00 -5.59 8.84
CA GLU A 194 5.16 -4.65 9.59
C GLU A 194 5.00 -3.31 8.85
N GLY A 195 3.81 -2.74 8.91
CA GLY A 195 3.56 -1.40 8.38
C GLY A 195 3.61 -1.31 6.86
N ALA A 196 3.28 -2.38 6.15
CA ALA A 196 3.23 -2.41 4.69
C ALA A 196 2.25 -1.36 4.18
N MET A 197 2.75 -0.39 3.42
CA MET A 197 1.94 0.77 3.03
C MET A 197 0.81 0.32 2.11
N ILE A 198 -0.40 0.77 2.44
CA ILE A 198 -1.56 0.62 1.57
C ILE A 198 -1.35 1.63 0.44
N GLU A 199 -0.90 1.13 -0.71
CA GLU A 199 -0.83 1.93 -1.93
C GLU A 199 -2.24 2.41 -2.27
N THR A 200 -2.45 3.71 -2.16
CA THR A 200 -3.59 4.37 -2.77
C THR A 200 -3.02 5.16 -3.93
N ASP A 201 -3.56 5.01 -5.13
CA ASP A 201 -3.27 5.82 -6.33
C ASP A 201 -3.56 7.33 -6.15
N GLY A 202 -3.85 7.77 -4.93
CA GLY A 202 -4.03 9.15 -4.51
C GLY A 202 -5.46 9.65 -4.67
N PHE A 203 -6.39 8.83 -5.19
CA PHE A 203 -7.75 9.26 -5.45
C PHE A 203 -8.75 8.15 -5.14
N MET A 204 -9.24 8.10 -3.89
CA MET A 204 -10.53 7.43 -3.68
C MET A 204 -11.60 8.18 -4.46
N ASP A 205 -12.39 7.49 -5.28
CA ASP A 205 -13.58 8.07 -5.88
C ASP A 205 -14.55 8.47 -4.73
N PRO A 206 -14.86 9.76 -4.55
CA PRO A 206 -15.80 10.18 -3.51
C PRO A 206 -17.22 9.61 -3.71
N GLN A 207 -17.57 9.22 -4.95
CA GLN A 207 -18.86 8.63 -5.32
C GLN A 207 -18.86 7.11 -5.16
N HIS A 208 -17.72 6.44 -5.39
CA HIS A 208 -17.55 5.00 -5.20
C HIS A 208 -16.37 4.69 -4.25
N PRO A 209 -16.43 5.14 -3.00
CA PRO A 209 -15.30 5.07 -2.05
C PRO A 209 -15.00 3.66 -1.53
N LEU A 210 -15.86 2.68 -1.88
CA LEU A 210 -15.66 1.25 -1.65
C LEU A 210 -15.08 0.56 -2.89
N GLU A 211 -15.03 1.26 -4.03
CA GLU A 211 -14.39 0.85 -5.27
C GLU A 211 -13.09 1.64 -5.35
N GLY A 212 -12.00 1.04 -4.89
CA GLY A 212 -10.69 1.69 -4.86
C GLY A 212 -9.62 0.70 -5.28
N GLU A 213 -8.59 1.21 -5.94
CA GLU A 213 -7.40 0.40 -6.21
C GLU A 213 -6.79 -0.02 -4.87
N GLY A 214 -6.84 -1.32 -4.59
CA GLY A 214 -6.23 -1.88 -3.41
C GLY A 214 -4.72 -2.02 -3.57
N MET A 215 -4.09 -2.38 -2.46
CA MET A 215 -2.65 -2.65 -2.42
C MET A 215 -2.23 -3.71 -3.45
N THR A 216 -1.08 -3.49 -4.10
CA THR A 216 -0.45 -4.48 -4.99
C THR A 216 0.57 -5.32 -4.24
N ILE A 217 0.32 -6.62 -4.13
CA ILE A 217 1.28 -7.61 -3.65
C ILE A 217 2.11 -8.07 -4.86
N THR A 218 3.42 -8.25 -4.66
CA THR A 218 4.37 -8.69 -5.68
C THR A 218 4.90 -10.07 -5.35
N VAL A 219 4.84 -10.98 -6.33
CA VAL A 219 5.50 -12.28 -6.29
C VAL A 219 6.51 -12.33 -7.42
N HIS A 220 7.80 -12.38 -7.12
CA HIS A 220 8.86 -12.35 -8.13
C HIS A 220 9.64 -13.66 -8.15
N SER A 221 9.57 -14.39 -9.25
CA SER A 221 10.26 -15.67 -9.42
C SER A 221 11.62 -15.49 -10.07
N SER A 222 12.61 -16.29 -9.65
CA SER A 222 13.90 -16.44 -10.35
C SER A 222 13.79 -17.21 -11.67
N ARG A 223 12.66 -17.90 -11.88
CA ARG A 223 12.37 -18.76 -13.04
C ARG A 223 11.33 -18.11 -13.95
N SER A 224 11.54 -18.22 -15.26
CA SER A 224 10.65 -17.68 -16.31
C SER A 224 9.48 -18.59 -16.67
N ASP A 225 9.53 -19.86 -16.29
CA ASP A 225 8.53 -20.89 -16.63
C ASP A 225 7.44 -21.01 -15.55
N VAL A 226 7.12 -19.89 -14.91
CA VAL A 226 6.01 -19.80 -13.96
C VAL A 226 4.68 -19.67 -14.68
N SER A 227 3.67 -20.42 -14.22
CA SER A 227 2.32 -20.34 -14.77
C SER A 227 1.24 -20.75 -13.77
N GLY A 228 -0.01 -20.43 -14.09
CA GLY A 228 -1.17 -20.87 -13.31
C GLY A 228 -1.20 -20.33 -11.88
N MET A 229 -0.67 -19.12 -11.66
CA MET A 229 -0.63 -18.53 -10.33
C MET A 229 -2.02 -18.21 -9.81
N THR A 230 -2.32 -18.71 -8.63
CA THR A 230 -3.51 -18.38 -7.84
C THR A 230 -3.08 -17.77 -6.52
N ALA A 231 -3.91 -16.88 -5.98
CA ALA A 231 -3.64 -16.20 -4.73
C ALA A 231 -4.91 -15.98 -3.92
N THR A 232 -4.81 -16.04 -2.60
CA THR A 232 -5.83 -15.56 -1.67
C THR A 232 -5.21 -14.61 -0.66
N LEU A 233 -5.96 -13.58 -0.29
CA LEU A 233 -5.63 -12.64 0.76
C LEU A 233 -6.75 -12.67 1.79
N GLN A 234 -6.42 -12.86 3.06
CA GLN A 234 -7.44 -12.94 4.11
C GLN A 234 -6.99 -12.33 5.43
N ARG A 235 -7.95 -11.87 6.23
CA ARG A 235 -7.71 -11.48 7.63
C ARG A 235 -8.78 -12.00 8.57
N LYS A 236 -8.43 -12.10 9.86
CA LYS A 236 -9.38 -12.44 10.93
C LYS A 236 -9.91 -11.18 11.62
N ALA A 237 -11.23 -11.05 11.67
CA ALA A 237 -11.93 -9.96 12.36
C ALA A 237 -12.81 -10.55 13.47
N GLY A 238 -12.22 -10.77 14.64
CA GLY A 238 -12.87 -11.57 15.69
C GLY A 238 -13.15 -13.00 15.18
N SER A 239 -14.42 -13.40 15.12
CA SER A 239 -14.83 -14.69 14.56
C SER A 239 -14.97 -14.70 13.03
N ARG A 240 -14.96 -13.53 12.37
CA ARG A 240 -15.13 -13.42 10.92
C ARG A 240 -13.80 -13.69 10.20
N THR A 241 -13.89 -14.36 9.05
CA THR A 241 -12.80 -14.45 8.08
C THR A 241 -13.16 -13.56 6.91
N ILE A 242 -12.34 -12.55 6.68
CA ILE A 242 -12.53 -11.60 5.60
C ILE A 242 -11.60 -12.02 4.48
N VAL A 243 -12.15 -12.30 3.31
CA VAL A 243 -11.38 -12.65 2.11
C VAL A 243 -11.37 -11.43 1.21
N VAL A 244 -10.18 -11.01 0.77
CA VAL A 244 -10.01 -9.92 -0.17
C VAL A 244 -9.69 -10.54 -1.54
N PRO A 245 -10.55 -10.36 -2.54
CA PRO A 245 -10.26 -10.83 -3.89
C PRO A 245 -8.99 -10.16 -4.45
N LEU A 246 -8.24 -10.93 -5.24
CA LEU A 246 -7.01 -10.50 -5.89
C LEU A 246 -7.13 -10.68 -7.40
N GLN A 247 -6.73 -9.65 -8.15
CA GLN A 247 -6.49 -9.75 -9.59
C GLN A 247 -5.03 -10.10 -9.82
N VAL A 248 -4.79 -11.23 -10.49
CA VAL A 248 -3.44 -11.76 -10.74
C VAL A 248 -3.00 -11.42 -12.17
N THR A 249 -1.92 -10.66 -12.29
CA THR A 249 -1.37 -10.21 -13.58
C THR A 249 0.10 -10.59 -13.67
N ALA A 250 0.48 -11.31 -14.75
CA ALA A 250 1.87 -11.59 -15.05
C ALA A 250 2.52 -10.36 -15.70
N THR A 251 3.72 -10.01 -15.25
CA THR A 251 4.54 -8.94 -15.82
C THR A 251 5.64 -9.51 -16.71
N GLY A 252 6.24 -8.68 -17.57
CA GLY A 252 7.29 -9.10 -18.50
C GLY A 252 8.63 -9.51 -17.84
N SER A 253 8.84 -9.22 -16.54
CA SER A 253 10.12 -9.42 -15.86
C SER A 253 10.19 -10.67 -14.97
N GLY A 254 9.20 -11.57 -15.02
CA GLY A 254 9.11 -12.71 -14.11
C GLY A 254 8.44 -12.40 -12.75
N ALA A 255 7.90 -11.18 -12.62
CA ALA A 255 7.08 -10.79 -11.49
C ALA A 255 5.58 -10.96 -11.79
N TYR A 256 4.81 -11.19 -10.74
CA TYR A 256 3.36 -11.18 -10.74
C TYR A 256 2.85 -10.09 -9.82
N GLU A 257 1.87 -9.34 -10.29
CA GLU A 257 1.07 -8.39 -9.53
C GLU A 257 -0.18 -9.09 -9.03
N LEU A 258 -0.41 -9.06 -7.72
CA LEU A 258 -1.66 -9.49 -7.09
C LEU A 258 -2.32 -8.23 -6.53
N LYS A 259 -3.18 -7.60 -7.33
CA LYS A 259 -3.85 -6.35 -6.99
C LYS A 259 -5.12 -6.64 -6.20
N ALA A 260 -5.21 -6.13 -4.97
CA ALA A 260 -6.46 -6.18 -4.21
C ALA A 260 -7.54 -5.33 -4.90
N ASP A 261 -8.75 -5.86 -4.97
CA ASP A 261 -9.89 -5.20 -5.62
C ASP A 261 -10.55 -4.12 -4.75
N ARG A 262 -10.07 -3.99 -3.51
CA ARG A 262 -10.57 -3.04 -2.52
C ARG A 262 -9.47 -2.61 -1.56
N LEU A 263 -9.73 -1.54 -0.82
CA LEU A 263 -8.83 -1.06 0.23
C LEU A 263 -8.69 -2.07 1.36
N LEU A 264 -7.45 -2.27 1.79
CA LEU A 264 -7.14 -3.07 2.96
C LEU A 264 -7.43 -2.27 4.24
N ARG A 265 -7.78 -2.97 5.31
CA ARG A 265 -7.87 -2.38 6.64
C ARG A 265 -6.48 -1.91 7.07
N THR A 266 -6.41 -0.70 7.59
CA THR A 266 -5.21 -0.10 8.18
C THR A 266 -4.82 -0.79 9.50
N GLY A 267 -3.51 -0.94 9.74
CA GLY A 267 -2.96 -1.54 10.95
C GLY A 267 -3.38 -2.99 11.21
N ALA A 268 -3.73 -3.73 10.16
CA ALA A 268 -4.30 -5.08 10.27
C ALA A 268 -3.35 -6.12 9.68
N GLU A 269 -3.30 -7.28 10.33
CA GLU A 269 -2.60 -8.45 9.82
C GLU A 269 -3.42 -9.14 8.73
N TYR A 270 -2.74 -9.51 7.65
CA TYR A 270 -3.26 -10.29 6.55
C TYR A 270 -2.39 -11.55 6.34
N ALA A 271 -3.05 -12.66 6.01
CA ALA A 271 -2.41 -13.88 5.56
C ALA A 271 -2.59 -13.99 4.04
N VAL A 272 -1.50 -14.32 3.36
CA VAL A 272 -1.47 -14.56 1.92
C VAL A 272 -1.16 -16.02 1.66
N HIS A 273 -1.89 -16.61 0.74
CA HIS A 273 -1.59 -17.93 0.19
C HIS A 273 -1.44 -17.80 -1.32
N VAL A 274 -0.32 -18.27 -1.87
CA VAL A 274 -0.05 -18.28 -3.31
C VAL A 274 0.35 -19.69 -3.73
N SER A 275 -0.19 -20.15 -4.85
CA SER A 275 0.19 -21.42 -5.49
C SER A 275 0.43 -21.20 -6.98
N PHE A 276 1.50 -21.77 -7.54
CA PHE A 276 1.80 -21.70 -8.96
C PHE A 276 2.62 -22.90 -9.43
N GLN A 277 2.70 -23.11 -10.74
CA GLN A 277 3.62 -24.07 -11.35
C GLN A 277 4.92 -23.36 -11.72
N ALA A 278 6.06 -23.98 -11.42
CA ALA A 278 7.38 -23.62 -11.93
C ALA A 278 7.93 -24.85 -12.67
N GLY A 279 7.75 -24.87 -13.99
CA GLY A 279 7.96 -26.09 -14.79
C GLY A 279 7.03 -27.22 -14.33
N SER A 280 7.59 -28.33 -13.86
CA SER A 280 6.81 -29.46 -13.30
C SER A 280 6.61 -29.40 -11.78
N GLU A 281 7.22 -28.42 -11.10
CA GLU A 281 7.12 -28.25 -9.66
C GLU A 281 5.89 -27.39 -9.31
N THR A 282 5.09 -27.83 -8.33
CA THR A 282 4.07 -26.97 -7.71
C THR A 282 4.69 -26.25 -6.52
N ALA A 283 4.76 -24.92 -6.61
CA ALA A 283 5.27 -24.07 -5.54
C ALA A 283 4.10 -23.45 -4.76
N VAL A 284 4.18 -23.50 -3.44
CA VAL A 284 3.24 -22.86 -2.51
C VAL A 284 4.00 -21.88 -1.61
N ARG A 285 3.41 -20.72 -1.37
CA ARG A 285 3.91 -19.71 -0.42
C ARG A 285 2.76 -19.27 0.48
N ASP A 286 2.96 -19.43 1.78
CA ASP A 286 2.08 -18.95 2.83
C ASP A 286 2.88 -17.99 3.69
N TRP A 287 2.38 -16.78 3.89
CA TRP A 287 3.05 -15.77 4.73
C TRP A 287 2.04 -14.77 5.29
N THR A 288 2.49 -13.96 6.25
CA THR A 288 1.68 -12.86 6.77
C THR A 288 2.39 -11.52 6.65
N PHE A 289 1.61 -10.44 6.64
CA PHE A 289 2.11 -9.08 6.79
C PHE A 289 1.08 -8.21 7.50
N THR A 290 1.53 -7.10 8.09
CA THR A 290 0.65 -6.10 8.69
C THR A 290 0.67 -4.81 7.89
N THR A 291 -0.50 -4.25 7.59
CA THR A 291 -0.61 -2.97 6.87
C THR A 291 -0.17 -1.78 7.73
N SER A 292 0.22 -0.69 7.07
CA SER A 292 0.48 0.60 7.73
C SER A 292 -0.72 1.06 8.54
N SER A 293 -0.47 1.64 9.71
CA SER A 293 -1.50 2.20 10.58
C SER A 293 -1.65 3.71 10.40
N PHE A 294 -2.83 4.14 9.97
CA PHE A 294 -3.32 5.51 9.96
C PHE A 294 -4.72 5.57 10.58
N PRO A 295 -5.11 6.73 11.16
CA PRO A 295 -6.43 6.88 11.77
C PRO A 295 -7.54 6.83 10.71
N ALA A 296 -8.50 5.94 10.90
CA ALA A 296 -9.77 5.91 10.17
C ALA A 296 -10.92 5.92 11.18
N GLU A 297 -11.83 6.89 11.04
CA GLU A 297 -12.97 7.04 11.96
C GLU A 297 -14.07 6.00 11.70
N MET A 298 -14.14 5.45 10.48
CA MET A 298 -15.22 4.56 10.08
C MET A 298 -14.73 3.48 9.11
N TYR A 299 -15.26 2.27 9.29
CA TYR A 299 -15.11 1.13 8.42
C TYR A 299 -16.49 0.63 7.97
N ILE A 300 -16.62 0.27 6.70
CA ILE A 300 -17.80 -0.42 6.16
C ILE A 300 -17.31 -1.73 5.55
N ASP A 301 -17.83 -2.86 6.02
CA ASP A 301 -17.45 -4.20 5.57
C ASP A 301 -15.93 -4.39 5.53
N ASP A 302 -15.27 -3.99 6.62
CA ASP A 302 -13.82 -3.99 6.83
C ASP A 302 -12.99 -2.93 6.10
N MET A 303 -13.57 -2.22 5.13
CA MET A 303 -12.86 -1.21 4.35
C MET A 303 -12.81 0.14 5.07
N PRO A 304 -11.63 0.79 5.17
CA PRO A 304 -11.50 2.10 5.78
C PRO A 304 -12.11 3.20 4.90
N LEU A 305 -12.84 4.13 5.52
CA LEU A 305 -13.27 5.36 4.85
C LEU A 305 -12.19 6.45 5.02
N ILE A 306 -11.30 6.58 4.03
CA ILE A 306 -10.19 7.54 4.04
C ILE A 306 -10.69 8.95 3.66
N GLY A 307 -9.94 10.00 4.00
CA GLY A 307 -10.15 11.37 3.48
C GLY A 307 -11.42 12.11 3.95
N SER A 308 -12.26 11.47 4.77
CA SER A 308 -13.46 12.07 5.35
C SER A 308 -13.21 12.39 6.81
N TYR A 309 -12.86 13.64 7.11
CA TYR A 309 -12.57 14.09 8.47
C TYR A 309 -13.86 14.51 9.21
N ASN A 310 -13.98 14.13 10.49
CA ASN A 310 -15.10 14.47 11.38
C ASN A 310 -16.45 13.82 10.99
N LEU A 311 -16.41 12.59 10.47
CA LEU A 311 -17.61 11.78 10.24
C LEU A 311 -18.24 11.29 11.53
N VAL A 312 -17.41 10.97 12.53
CA VAL A 312 -17.85 10.40 13.79
C VAL A 312 -17.82 11.46 14.87
N ARG A 313 -18.98 11.79 15.42
CA ARG A 313 -19.12 12.71 16.56
C ARG A 313 -19.67 11.96 17.76
N ILE A 314 -19.13 12.23 18.93
CA ILE A 314 -19.61 11.61 20.18
C ILE A 314 -20.20 12.72 21.03
N ASP A 315 -21.48 12.59 21.39
CA ASP A 315 -22.12 13.55 22.28
C ASP A 315 -21.66 13.36 23.74
N PRO A 316 -21.95 14.30 24.66
CA PRO A 316 -21.55 14.18 26.07
C PRO A 316 -22.12 12.95 26.80
N ASN A 317 -23.10 12.27 26.21
CA ASN A 317 -23.70 11.05 26.75
C ASN A 317 -23.12 9.78 26.07
N GLY A 318 -22.08 9.90 25.26
CA GLY A 318 -21.43 8.78 24.58
C GLY A 318 -22.12 8.30 23.31
N ARG A 319 -23.10 9.03 22.76
CA ARG A 319 -23.80 8.61 21.53
C ARG A 319 -23.02 9.01 20.29
N VAL A 320 -22.86 8.07 19.38
CA VAL A 320 -22.20 8.29 18.08
C VAL A 320 -23.19 8.88 17.07
N TYR A 321 -22.81 10.02 16.50
CA TYR A 321 -23.51 10.77 15.48
C TYR A 321 -22.71 10.77 14.18
N VAL A 322 -23.43 10.64 13.06
CA VAL A 322 -22.85 10.64 11.72
C VAL A 322 -23.65 11.50 10.75
N PRO A 323 -23.03 12.13 9.73
CA PRO A 323 -23.72 12.82 8.66
C PRO A 323 -24.70 11.89 7.93
N ILE A 324 -25.99 12.21 8.02
CA ILE A 324 -27.05 11.29 7.58
C ILE A 324 -27.01 11.04 6.07
N ARG A 325 -26.72 12.09 5.29
CA ARG A 325 -26.63 12.01 3.83
C ARG A 325 -25.47 11.13 3.41
N PHE A 326 -24.28 11.42 3.93
CA PHE A 326 -23.05 10.70 3.64
C PHE A 326 -23.24 9.19 3.81
N LEU A 327 -23.78 8.77 4.95
CA LEU A 327 -23.93 7.35 5.25
C LEU A 327 -25.04 6.70 4.41
N SER A 328 -26.19 7.36 4.28
CA SER A 328 -27.34 6.80 3.56
C SER A 328 -27.08 6.66 2.06
N GLU A 329 -26.45 7.65 1.43
CA GLU A 329 -26.13 7.61 0.00
C GLU A 329 -25.10 6.52 -0.32
N ARG A 330 -24.13 6.27 0.56
CA ARG A 330 -23.18 5.14 0.44
C ARG A 330 -23.86 3.78 0.50
N PHE A 331 -24.98 3.69 1.19
CA PHE A 331 -25.82 2.50 1.20
C PHE A 331 -26.82 2.47 0.04
N GLY A 332 -26.68 3.34 -0.96
CA GLY A 332 -27.54 3.39 -2.14
C GLY A 332 -28.90 4.07 -1.91
N ALA A 333 -29.11 4.75 -0.78
CA ALA A 333 -30.35 5.46 -0.51
C ALA A 333 -30.34 6.88 -1.09
N LYS A 334 -31.51 7.41 -1.42
CA LYS A 334 -31.71 8.82 -1.80
C LYS A 334 -32.04 9.65 -0.57
N VAL A 335 -31.51 10.86 -0.49
CA VAL A 335 -31.72 11.75 0.68
C VAL A 335 -32.26 13.09 0.25
N ALA A 336 -33.50 13.39 0.63
CA ALA A 336 -34.15 14.69 0.43
C ALA A 336 -34.13 15.51 1.72
N TRP A 337 -34.01 16.82 1.59
CA TRP A 337 -34.07 17.78 2.70
C TRP A 337 -35.15 18.83 2.43
N ASP A 338 -36.09 18.96 3.35
CA ASP A 338 -37.05 20.06 3.39
C ASP A 338 -36.58 21.11 4.40
N LYS A 339 -36.18 22.27 3.89
CA LYS A 339 -35.70 23.40 4.69
C LYS A 339 -36.80 24.04 5.54
N ALA A 340 -38.04 24.09 5.04
CA ALA A 340 -39.14 24.76 5.73
C ALA A 340 -39.54 24.00 6.99
N THR A 341 -39.54 22.67 6.92
CA THR A 341 -39.89 21.80 8.04
C THR A 341 -38.67 21.22 8.78
N GLN A 342 -37.45 21.50 8.30
CA GLN A 342 -36.21 20.90 8.78
C GLN A 342 -36.26 19.37 8.83
N THR A 343 -36.80 18.78 7.77
CA THR A 343 -37.06 17.34 7.68
C THR A 343 -36.12 16.68 6.67
N VAL A 344 -35.45 15.61 7.09
CA VAL A 344 -34.73 14.69 6.19
C VAL A 344 -35.64 13.52 5.85
N THR A 345 -35.71 13.19 4.56
CA THR A 345 -36.38 11.99 4.05
C THR A 345 -35.36 11.11 3.34
N ILE A 346 -35.25 9.85 3.74
CA ILE A 346 -34.37 8.84 3.12
C ILE A 346 -35.25 7.80 2.45
N THR A 347 -34.93 7.44 1.20
CA THR A 347 -35.62 6.38 0.47
C THR A 347 -34.68 5.38 -0.17
N LYS A 348 -34.97 4.08 -0.03
CA LYS A 348 -34.23 2.97 -0.64
C LYS A 348 -35.11 1.73 -0.69
N ASP A 349 -35.28 1.08 -1.84
CA ASP A 349 -35.92 -0.25 -1.95
C ASP A 349 -37.22 -0.44 -1.13
N GLY A 350 -38.13 0.53 -1.17
CA GLY A 350 -39.39 0.50 -0.41
C GLY A 350 -39.30 0.98 1.05
N LEU A 351 -38.10 1.20 1.58
CA LEU A 351 -37.84 1.93 2.82
C LEU A 351 -38.09 3.43 2.62
N ASN A 352 -38.86 4.03 3.52
CA ASN A 352 -39.07 5.48 3.64
C ASN A 352 -38.85 5.88 5.10
N MET A 353 -37.77 6.62 5.35
CA MET A 353 -37.49 7.16 6.68
C MET A 353 -37.66 8.67 6.66
N ARG A 354 -38.31 9.22 7.68
CA ARG A 354 -38.49 10.66 7.86
C ARG A 354 -38.12 11.06 9.28
N MET A 355 -37.20 12.02 9.39
CA MET A 355 -36.79 12.58 10.68
C MET A 355 -36.74 14.10 10.61
N THR A 356 -37.19 14.76 11.68
CA THR A 356 -37.18 16.21 11.80
C THR A 356 -36.12 16.62 12.82
N VAL A 357 -35.33 17.65 12.53
CA VAL A 357 -34.30 18.15 13.45
C VAL A 357 -34.91 18.52 14.80
N GLY A 358 -34.24 18.12 15.88
CA GLY A 358 -34.70 18.35 17.26
C GLY A 358 -35.84 17.44 17.72
N ASN A 359 -36.45 16.64 16.84
CA ASN A 359 -37.50 15.71 17.20
C ASN A 359 -36.92 14.34 17.57
N GLY A 360 -37.25 13.84 18.77
CA GLY A 360 -36.83 12.52 19.25
C GLY A 360 -37.62 11.34 18.67
N THR A 361 -38.48 11.56 17.67
CA THR A 361 -39.24 10.52 16.98
C THR A 361 -38.97 10.57 15.48
N ALA A 362 -38.57 9.42 14.92
CA ALA A 362 -38.49 9.18 13.50
C ALA A 362 -39.73 8.43 13.00
N TYR A 363 -39.97 8.45 11.69
CA TYR A 363 -40.98 7.63 11.05
C TYR A 363 -40.32 6.71 10.03
N VAL A 364 -40.53 5.40 10.15
CA VAL A 364 -40.05 4.38 9.21
C VAL A 364 -41.27 3.72 8.59
N ASN A 365 -41.46 3.87 7.28
CA ASN A 365 -42.64 3.40 6.55
C ASN A 365 -43.96 3.83 7.20
N GLY A 366 -44.00 5.08 7.69
CA GLY A 366 -45.15 5.65 8.39
C GLY A 366 -45.30 5.27 9.87
N LYS A 367 -44.53 4.29 10.38
CA LYS A 367 -44.53 3.89 11.78
C LYS A 367 -43.60 4.79 12.60
N ALA A 368 -44.09 5.34 13.72
CA ALA A 368 -43.27 6.11 14.66
C ALA A 368 -42.28 5.21 15.40
N ILE A 369 -41.00 5.61 15.40
CA ILE A 369 -39.89 4.95 16.09
C ILE A 369 -39.20 5.99 16.98
N PRO A 370 -39.11 5.76 18.30
CA PRO A 370 -38.36 6.66 19.18
C PRO A 370 -36.86 6.60 18.87
N LEU A 371 -36.19 7.75 18.94
CA LEU A 371 -34.75 7.87 18.79
C LEU A 371 -34.11 8.02 20.16
N ASP A 372 -32.94 7.39 20.34
CA ASP A 372 -32.14 7.56 21.56
C ASP A 372 -31.70 9.01 21.78
N SER A 373 -31.66 9.80 20.70
CA SER A 373 -31.40 11.23 20.72
C SER A 373 -31.84 11.86 19.38
N PRO A 374 -32.34 13.12 19.36
CA PRO A 374 -32.86 13.73 18.15
C PRO A 374 -31.77 13.96 17.09
N PRO A 375 -32.14 14.04 15.79
CA PRO A 375 -31.27 14.54 14.75
C PRO A 375 -30.87 15.99 15.05
N LYS A 376 -29.63 16.34 14.73
CA LYS A 376 -29.07 17.67 14.96
C LYS A 376 -28.66 18.29 13.64
N LEU A 377 -28.76 19.61 13.53
CA LEU A 377 -28.18 20.36 12.42
C LEU A 377 -26.91 21.04 12.93
N GLU A 378 -25.75 20.55 12.53
CA GLU A 378 -24.44 21.04 12.96
C GLU A 378 -23.55 21.29 11.75
N LEU A 379 -22.91 22.45 11.68
CA LEU A 379 -22.05 22.84 10.54
C LEU A 379 -22.72 22.58 9.17
N TYR A 380 -23.99 23.00 9.03
CA TYR A 380 -24.80 22.81 7.82
C TYR A 380 -25.06 21.35 7.43
N THR A 381 -24.79 20.40 8.31
CA THR A 381 -24.99 18.97 8.10
C THR A 381 -25.97 18.41 9.11
N THR A 382 -26.98 17.67 8.65
CA THR A 382 -27.85 16.92 9.55
C THR A 382 -27.12 15.67 10.02
N THR A 383 -26.89 15.55 11.32
CA THR A 383 -26.33 14.36 11.96
C THR A 383 -27.41 13.63 12.75
N ILE A 384 -27.28 12.30 12.84
CA ILE A 384 -28.23 11.43 13.52
C ILE A 384 -27.49 10.33 14.30
N PRO A 385 -28.06 9.75 15.37
CA PRO A 385 -27.47 8.58 15.98
C PRO A 385 -27.22 7.47 14.96
N LEU A 386 -25.96 7.06 14.84
CA LEU A 386 -25.51 6.05 13.89
C LEU A 386 -26.29 4.74 14.01
N ARG A 387 -26.52 4.30 15.26
CA ARG A 387 -27.24 3.06 15.58
C ARG A 387 -28.60 3.01 14.90
N PHE A 388 -29.37 4.09 14.94
CA PHE A 388 -30.70 4.14 14.33
C PHE A 388 -30.64 3.92 12.82
N ILE A 389 -29.71 4.61 12.13
CA ILE A 389 -29.56 4.47 10.68
C ILE A 389 -29.16 3.04 10.31
N ALA A 390 -28.17 2.49 11.01
CA ALA A 390 -27.73 1.13 10.73
C ALA A 390 -28.80 0.09 11.00
N GLU A 391 -29.50 0.16 12.14
CA GLU A 391 -30.61 -0.75 12.46
C GLU A 391 -31.75 -0.62 11.44
N ALA A 392 -32.07 0.59 10.98
CA ALA A 392 -33.11 0.80 9.98
C ALA A 392 -32.75 0.21 8.60
N PHE A 393 -31.45 0.12 8.29
CA PHE A 393 -30.95 -0.59 7.12
C PHE A 393 -30.67 -2.09 7.37
N GLY A 394 -30.79 -2.57 8.62
CA GLY A 394 -30.52 -3.95 9.01
C GLY A 394 -29.03 -4.31 9.17
N TYR A 395 -28.18 -3.31 9.41
CA TYR A 395 -26.72 -3.46 9.52
C TYR A 395 -26.26 -3.59 10.95
N GLU A 396 -25.20 -4.35 11.18
CA GLU A 396 -24.55 -4.42 12.48
C GLU A 396 -23.56 -3.28 12.66
N VAL A 397 -23.47 -2.72 13.86
CA VAL A 397 -22.55 -1.63 14.19
C VAL A 397 -21.78 -1.95 15.45
N ASN A 398 -20.47 -1.80 15.36
CA ASN A 398 -19.56 -1.83 16.50
C ASN A 398 -18.87 -0.48 16.63
N TYR A 399 -18.64 -0.06 17.88
CA TYR A 399 -17.80 1.08 18.18
C TYR A 399 -16.59 0.60 18.97
N PHE A 400 -15.40 0.94 18.50
CA PHE A 400 -14.14 0.58 19.11
C PHE A 400 -13.57 1.80 19.84
N GLU A 401 -13.76 1.85 21.16
CA GLU A 401 -13.39 3.01 21.98
C GLU A 401 -11.89 3.34 21.92
N LYS A 402 -11.03 2.31 21.92
CA LYS A 402 -9.57 2.47 21.84
C LYS A 402 -9.15 3.19 20.57
N ASP A 403 -9.81 2.87 19.45
CA ASP A 403 -9.47 3.39 18.14
C ASP A 403 -10.34 4.59 17.74
N ARG A 404 -11.33 4.94 18.59
CA ARG A 404 -12.40 5.91 18.31
C ARG A 404 -13.03 5.71 16.94
N SER A 405 -13.21 4.45 16.56
CA SER A 405 -13.68 4.08 15.23
C SER A 405 -15.01 3.36 15.28
N VAL A 406 -15.77 3.51 14.22
CA VAL A 406 -17.02 2.82 13.95
C VAL A 406 -16.76 1.73 12.91
N GLU A 407 -17.35 0.57 13.09
CA GLU A 407 -17.40 -0.46 12.07
C GLU A 407 -18.84 -0.84 11.78
N ILE A 408 -19.21 -0.82 10.50
CA ILE A 408 -20.54 -1.17 10.02
C ILE A 408 -20.41 -2.41 9.15
N TRP A 409 -21.21 -3.43 9.44
CA TRP A 409 -21.30 -4.65 8.65
C TRP A 409 -22.67 -4.71 8.00
N THR A 410 -22.69 -4.69 6.67
CA THR A 410 -23.93 -4.61 5.90
C THR A 410 -24.57 -5.98 5.65
N GLY A 411 -23.91 -7.06 6.06
CA GLY A 411 -24.31 -8.42 5.74
C GLY A 411 -23.97 -8.81 4.29
N PHE A 412 -23.20 -7.99 3.58
CA PHE A 412 -22.56 -8.38 2.34
C PHE A 412 -21.54 -9.49 2.66
N THR A 413 -21.96 -10.74 2.50
CA THR A 413 -21.00 -11.82 2.26
C THR A 413 -20.39 -11.50 0.91
N ASP A 414 -19.07 -11.27 0.83
CA ASP A 414 -18.36 -11.26 -0.45
C ASP A 414 -18.94 -12.38 -1.31
N PRO A 415 -19.23 -12.16 -2.61
CA PRO A 415 -19.38 -13.29 -3.49
C PRO A 415 -18.06 -14.03 -3.40
N VAL A 416 -18.03 -15.11 -2.62
CA VAL A 416 -17.00 -16.13 -2.71
C VAL A 416 -17.05 -16.51 -4.19
N GLN A 417 -16.15 -15.97 -5.01
CA GLN A 417 -15.85 -16.62 -6.24
C GLN A 417 -15.08 -17.87 -5.81
N PRO A 418 -15.68 -19.07 -5.92
CA PRO A 418 -14.87 -20.27 -5.84
C PRO A 418 -13.78 -20.19 -6.91
N PRO A 419 -12.62 -20.83 -6.70
CA PRO A 419 -11.56 -20.88 -7.70
C PRO A 419 -12.17 -21.33 -9.03
N ALA A 420 -11.79 -20.67 -10.13
CA ALA A 420 -12.13 -21.15 -11.45
C ALA A 420 -11.57 -22.58 -11.61
N ALA A 421 -12.44 -23.56 -11.37
CA ALA A 421 -12.10 -24.96 -11.45
C ALA A 421 -11.98 -25.36 -12.94
N ALA A 422 -10.81 -25.90 -13.26
CA ALA A 422 -10.48 -26.86 -14.30
C ALA A 422 -11.42 -27.01 -15.51
N SER A 423 -10.82 -26.75 -16.68
CA SER A 423 -11.01 -27.44 -17.96
C SER A 423 -12.19 -28.41 -18.07
N LYS A 424 -13.17 -28.07 -18.91
CA LYS A 424 -13.90 -29.07 -19.68
C LYS A 424 -13.30 -29.14 -21.09
N GLN A 425 -12.62 -30.24 -21.36
CA GLN A 425 -12.51 -30.77 -22.71
C GLN A 425 -13.93 -31.10 -23.23
N ALA A 426 -14.24 -30.55 -24.39
CA ALA A 426 -15.21 -31.04 -25.38
C ALA A 426 -14.79 -30.33 -26.68
N SER A 427 -14.49 -30.96 -27.80
CA SER A 427 -14.78 -32.31 -28.32
C SER A 427 -13.68 -32.70 -29.29
#